data_AF-A0A846BYD0-F1
#
_entry.id   AF-A0A846BYD0-F1
#
_cell.length_a   1.000
_cell.length_b   1.000
_cell.length_c   1.000
_cell.angle_alpha   90.00
_cell.angle_beta   90.00
_cell.angle_gamma   90.00
#
_symmetry.space_group_name_H-M   'P 1'
#
loop_
_entity.id
_entity.type
_entity.pdbx_description
1 polymer ?
#
loop_
_entity_poly.entity_id
_entity_poly.type
_entity_poly.pdbx_seq_one_letter_code
_entity_poly.pdbx_strand_id
1 'polypeptide(L)'
;STQASTVGLPSDWIALETKTGKLKSLPPDSPIKSVYSFDAYRVWWRIAWDAAWFDAPEAQRYLSTATKHLQQQWDTSSFIPARINLDGQATVEYDATSQYAMLYPALRLIKPDIAEQMLQQKILPQYNQGVWDDKSAYYTQNLAWLGIMPFSVVTPQLLEPNLTIDAE
;
A
#
# COMPACT_ATOMS: atom_id res chain seq x y z
N SER A 1 2.78 -14.92 -15.74
CA SER A 1 1.84 -14.18 -14.89
C SER A 1 0.97 -13.31 -15.80
N THR A 2 -0.34 -13.54 -15.88
CA THR A 2 -1.27 -12.60 -16.56
C THR A 2 -1.51 -11.45 -15.59
N GLN A 3 -0.92 -10.30 -15.87
CA GLN A 3 -0.95 -9.16 -14.97
C GLN A 3 -2.27 -8.41 -15.19
N ALA A 4 -3.09 -8.27 -14.15
CA ALA A 4 -4.33 -7.49 -14.22
C ALA A 4 -4.06 -5.97 -14.37
N SER A 5 -2.86 -5.52 -14.02
CA SER A 5 -2.37 -4.16 -14.26
C SER A 5 -1.14 -4.18 -15.15
N THR A 6 -1.11 -3.30 -16.15
CA THR A 6 0.04 -3.16 -17.07
C THR A 6 1.21 -2.44 -16.41
N VAL A 7 0.95 -1.65 -15.37
CA VAL A 7 1.97 -0.93 -14.57
C VAL A 7 2.26 -1.58 -13.21
N GLY A 8 1.64 -2.74 -12.93
CA GLY A 8 1.87 -3.54 -11.72
C GLY A 8 1.19 -3.04 -10.45
N LEU A 9 0.30 -2.06 -10.55
CA LEU A 9 -0.44 -1.55 -9.39
C LEU A 9 -1.41 -2.63 -8.87
N PRO A 10 -1.56 -2.76 -7.53
CA PRO A 10 -2.68 -3.48 -6.94
C PRO A 10 -3.98 -2.75 -7.26
N SER A 11 -5.09 -3.46 -7.14
CA SER A 11 -6.42 -2.91 -7.38
C SER A 11 -7.32 -3.11 -6.17
N ASP A 12 -8.28 -2.20 -5.99
CA ASP A 12 -9.30 -2.33 -4.94
C ASP A 12 -10.04 -3.67 -5.06
N TRP A 13 -10.33 -4.04 -6.31
CA TRP A 13 -11.01 -5.27 -6.64
C TRP A 13 -10.37 -5.95 -7.84
N ILE A 14 -10.28 -7.28 -7.81
CA ILE A 14 -9.77 -8.12 -8.88
C ILE A 14 -10.66 -9.36 -9.00
N ALA A 15 -10.90 -9.81 -10.22
CA ALA A 15 -11.68 -11.02 -10.47
C ALA A 15 -10.73 -12.20 -10.72
N LEU A 16 -11.06 -13.36 -10.15
CA LEU A 16 -10.46 -14.63 -10.49
C LEU A 16 -11.31 -15.33 -11.55
N GLU A 17 -10.75 -15.59 -12.72
CA GLU A 17 -11.37 -16.46 -13.71
C GLU A 17 -11.19 -17.92 -13.31
N THR A 18 -12.22 -18.52 -12.71
CA THR A 18 -12.15 -19.85 -12.08
C THR A 18 -11.79 -20.99 -13.02
N LYS A 19 -12.08 -20.85 -14.32
CA LYS A 19 -11.72 -21.85 -15.34
C LYS A 19 -10.24 -21.86 -15.68
N THR A 20 -9.58 -20.70 -15.66
CA THR A 20 -8.19 -20.54 -16.11
C THR A 20 -7.22 -20.23 -14.97
N GLY A 21 -7.74 -19.91 -13.78
CA GLY A 21 -6.96 -19.43 -12.64
C GLY A 21 -6.38 -18.02 -12.85
N LYS A 22 -6.74 -17.32 -13.93
CA LYS A 22 -6.16 -16.02 -14.25
C LYS A 22 -6.88 -14.90 -13.51
N LEU A 23 -6.09 -13.97 -12.97
CA LEU A 23 -6.61 -12.73 -12.42
C LEU A 23 -6.90 -11.74 -13.56
N LYS A 24 -8.02 -11.02 -13.46
CA LYS A 24 -8.44 -10.01 -14.44
C LYS A 24 -9.14 -8.85 -13.78
N SER A 25 -9.14 -7.72 -14.47
CA SER A 25 -9.98 -6.57 -14.11
C SER A 25 -11.46 -6.93 -14.17
N LEU A 26 -12.27 -6.31 -13.32
CA LEU A 26 -13.72 -6.43 -13.38
C LEU A 26 -14.29 -5.80 -14.66
N PRO A 27 -15.44 -6.29 -15.15
CA PRO A 27 -16.16 -5.67 -16.26
C PRO A 27 -16.44 -4.18 -16.01
N PRO A 28 -16.44 -3.33 -17.06
CA PRO A 28 -16.66 -1.89 -16.93
C PRO A 28 -17.99 -1.50 -16.26
N ASP A 29 -19.02 -2.33 -16.39
CA ASP A 29 -20.37 -2.17 -15.84
C ASP A 29 -20.51 -2.67 -14.39
N SER A 30 -19.46 -3.24 -13.80
CA SER A 30 -19.48 -3.67 -12.39
C SER A 30 -19.69 -2.49 -11.43
N PRO A 31 -20.46 -2.64 -10.33
CA PRO A 31 -20.64 -1.58 -9.32
C PRO A 31 -19.34 -1.28 -8.55
N ILE A 32 -18.38 -2.20 -8.55
CA ILE A 32 -17.04 -2.04 -7.97
C ILE A 32 -16.00 -2.00 -9.09
N LYS A 33 -14.87 -1.34 -8.87
CA LYS A 33 -13.90 -1.06 -9.94
C LYS A 33 -12.53 -1.66 -9.65
N SER A 34 -11.91 -2.21 -10.69
CA SER A 34 -10.49 -2.53 -10.70
C SER A 34 -9.68 -1.28 -10.98
N VAL A 35 -9.39 -0.53 -9.93
CA VAL A 35 -8.53 0.67 -9.95
C VAL A 35 -7.61 0.62 -8.76
N TYR A 36 -6.47 1.30 -8.85
CA TYR A 36 -5.65 1.59 -7.69
C TYR A 36 -6.25 2.79 -6.97
N SER A 37 -6.87 2.56 -5.81
CA SER A 37 -7.42 3.62 -4.96
C SER A 37 -7.37 3.20 -3.48
N PHE A 38 -8.26 3.75 -2.66
CA PHE A 38 -8.29 3.64 -1.22
C PHE A 38 -8.10 2.20 -0.73
N ASP A 39 -8.80 1.21 -1.29
CA ASP A 39 -8.66 -0.15 -0.79
C ASP A 39 -7.27 -0.74 -1.10
N ALA A 40 -6.76 -0.46 -2.30
CA ALA A 40 -5.48 -0.96 -2.81
C ALA A 40 -4.25 -0.39 -2.09
N TYR A 41 -4.32 0.82 -1.51
CA TYR A 41 -3.19 1.44 -0.81
C TYR A 41 -2.58 0.52 0.23
N ARG A 42 -3.44 -0.16 1.00
CA ARG A 42 -3.05 -1.02 2.12
C ARG A 42 -2.23 -2.24 1.70
N VAL A 43 -2.24 -2.63 0.43
CA VAL A 43 -1.42 -3.73 -0.09
C VAL A 43 0.07 -3.43 0.15
N TRP A 44 0.50 -2.18 -0.05
CA TRP A 44 1.90 -1.79 0.18
C TRP A 44 2.34 -2.01 1.61
N TRP A 45 1.55 -1.56 2.58
CA TRP A 45 1.80 -1.81 3.99
C TRP A 45 1.81 -3.31 4.29
N ARG A 46 0.80 -4.06 3.84
CA ARG A 46 0.69 -5.51 4.12
C ARG A 46 1.92 -6.28 3.64
N ILE A 47 2.37 -6.01 2.42
CA ILE A 47 3.54 -6.68 1.84
C ILE A 47 4.85 -6.18 2.47
N ALA A 48 4.95 -4.91 2.86
CA ALA A 48 6.11 -4.39 3.57
C ALA A 48 6.32 -5.06 4.93
N TRP A 49 5.25 -5.31 5.67
CA TRP A 49 5.32 -6.08 6.92
C TRP A 49 5.73 -7.53 6.68
N ASP A 50 5.19 -8.18 5.65
CA ASP A 50 5.60 -9.54 5.28
C ASP A 50 7.10 -9.62 4.94
N ALA A 51 7.60 -8.66 4.14
CA ALA A 51 9.02 -8.55 3.82
C ALA A 51 9.88 -8.30 5.07
N ALA A 52 9.46 -7.42 5.97
CA ALA A 52 10.24 -7.03 7.14
C ALA A 52 10.26 -8.08 8.25
N TRP A 53 9.16 -8.82 8.43
CA TRP A 53 9.04 -9.82 9.50
C TRP A 53 9.57 -11.19 9.11
N PHE A 54 9.39 -11.59 7.85
CA PHE A 54 9.70 -12.96 7.42
C PHE A 54 10.88 -13.02 6.43
N ASP A 55 11.51 -11.88 6.12
CA ASP A 55 12.55 -11.77 5.09
C ASP A 55 12.09 -12.39 3.76
N ALA A 56 10.80 -12.24 3.44
CA ALA A 56 10.18 -12.93 2.32
C ALA A 56 10.70 -12.39 0.97
N PRO A 57 11.44 -13.18 0.16
CA PRO A 57 12.06 -12.67 -1.06
C PRO A 57 11.04 -12.29 -2.15
N GLU A 58 9.90 -12.97 -2.20
CA GLU A 58 8.82 -12.61 -3.12
C GLU A 58 8.14 -11.28 -2.73
N ALA A 59 8.01 -10.99 -1.44
CA ALA A 59 7.50 -9.70 -0.97
C ALA A 59 8.44 -8.57 -1.38
N GLN A 60 9.75 -8.73 -1.15
CA GLN A 60 10.76 -7.75 -1.58
C GLN A 60 10.77 -7.55 -3.10
N ARG A 61 10.67 -8.64 -3.87
CA ARG A 61 10.59 -8.59 -5.34
C ARG A 61 9.32 -7.89 -5.80
N TYR A 62 8.18 -8.20 -5.20
CA TYR A 62 6.91 -7.56 -5.51
C TYR A 62 7.00 -6.06 -5.27
N LEU A 63 7.43 -5.61 -4.08
CA LEU A 63 7.57 -4.19 -3.77
C LEU A 63 8.52 -3.49 -4.74
N SER A 64 9.68 -4.08 -5.03
CA SER A 64 10.69 -3.51 -5.94
C SER A 64 10.23 -3.38 -7.39
N THR A 65 9.20 -4.13 -7.80
CA THR A 65 8.69 -4.13 -9.18
C THR A 65 7.37 -3.39 -9.31
N ALA A 66 6.39 -3.69 -8.46
CA ALA A 66 5.03 -3.17 -8.52
C ALA A 66 4.93 -1.68 -8.17
N THR A 67 5.85 -1.14 -7.36
CA THR A 67 5.82 0.29 -6.97
C THR A 67 6.52 1.21 -7.97
N LYS A 68 7.17 0.68 -9.02
CA LYS A 68 7.97 1.48 -9.97
C LYS A 68 7.20 2.63 -10.62
N HIS A 69 5.95 2.40 -10.98
CA HIS A 69 5.12 3.45 -11.57
C HIS A 69 4.87 4.61 -10.59
N LEU A 70 4.58 4.30 -9.33
CA LEU A 70 4.39 5.31 -8.27
C LEU A 70 5.68 6.06 -7.96
N GLN A 71 6.84 5.37 -7.97
CA GLN A 71 8.16 5.99 -7.85
C GLN A 71 8.40 6.98 -9.00
N GLN A 72 8.10 6.60 -10.25
CA GLN A 72 8.25 7.48 -11.41
C GLN A 72 7.36 8.73 -11.33
N GLN A 73 6.10 8.59 -10.87
CA GLN A 73 5.22 9.74 -10.64
C GLN A 73 5.80 10.66 -9.56
N TRP A 74 6.28 10.07 -8.45
CA TRP A 74 6.94 10.84 -7.39
C TRP A 74 8.18 11.58 -7.88
N ASP A 75 9.07 10.92 -8.62
CA ASP A 75 10.30 11.55 -9.11
C ASP A 75 10.02 12.66 -10.13
N THR A 76 8.89 12.58 -10.85
CA THR A 76 8.51 13.57 -11.87
C THR A 76 7.89 14.83 -11.27
N SER A 77 7.04 14.70 -10.26
CA SER A 77 6.22 15.82 -9.77
C SER A 77 6.01 15.85 -8.26
N SER A 78 6.63 14.93 -7.51
CA SER A 78 6.39 14.72 -6.07
C SER A 78 4.89 14.60 -5.73
N PHE A 79 4.14 14.00 -6.66
CA PHE A 79 2.69 13.89 -6.61
C PHE A 79 2.24 12.55 -7.18
N ILE A 80 1.38 11.86 -6.44
CA ILE A 80 0.75 10.60 -6.85
C ILE A 80 -0.77 10.78 -6.76
N PRO A 81 -1.52 10.71 -7.87
CA PRO A 81 -2.98 10.83 -7.86
C PRO A 81 -3.64 9.79 -6.94
N ALA A 82 -4.69 10.19 -6.22
CA ALA A 82 -5.44 9.31 -5.32
C ALA A 82 -6.26 8.21 -6.04
N ARG A 83 -6.27 8.22 -7.38
CA ARG A 83 -6.90 7.15 -8.15
C ARG A 83 -6.23 7.01 -9.49
N ILE A 84 -5.72 5.82 -9.75
CA ILE A 84 -5.02 5.48 -10.99
C ILE A 84 -5.72 4.25 -11.59
N ASN A 85 -6.02 4.27 -12.88
CA ASN A 85 -6.49 3.06 -13.55
C ASN A 85 -5.35 2.03 -13.67
N LEU A 86 -5.67 0.79 -14.04
CA LEU A 86 -4.65 -0.26 -14.10
C LEU A 86 -3.70 -0.15 -15.30
N ASP A 87 -3.91 0.85 -16.15
CA ASP A 87 -3.01 1.29 -17.21
C ASP A 87 -2.02 2.40 -16.79
N GLY A 88 -2.13 2.88 -15.54
CA GLY A 88 -1.24 3.91 -15.00
C GLY A 88 -1.69 5.35 -15.24
N GLN A 89 -2.92 5.57 -15.71
CA GLN A 89 -3.45 6.91 -15.92
C GLN A 89 -4.18 7.41 -14.67
N ALA A 90 -3.88 8.66 -14.29
CA ALA A 90 -4.64 9.37 -13.27
C ALA A 90 -6.11 9.47 -13.69
N THR A 91 -7.02 9.25 -12.73
CA THR A 91 -8.47 9.40 -12.95
C THR A 91 -9.09 10.47 -12.04
N VAL A 92 -8.27 11.12 -11.21
CA VAL A 92 -8.58 12.25 -10.35
C VAL A 92 -7.36 13.17 -10.28
N GLU A 93 -7.58 14.44 -9.92
CA GLU A 93 -6.53 15.48 -9.88
C GLU A 93 -5.99 15.76 -8.46
N TYR A 94 -6.52 15.08 -7.44
CA TYR A 94 -6.07 15.21 -6.05
C TYR A 94 -5.27 13.98 -5.60
N ASP A 95 -4.43 14.14 -4.57
CA ASP A 95 -3.75 13.05 -3.87
C ASP A 95 -4.39 12.78 -2.49
N ALA A 96 -3.92 11.75 -1.79
CA ALA A 96 -4.45 11.36 -0.48
C ALA A 96 -3.34 11.03 0.50
N THR A 97 -3.38 11.62 1.70
CA THR A 97 -2.43 11.36 2.79
C THR A 97 -2.34 9.86 3.12
N SER A 98 -3.48 9.16 3.10
CA SER A 98 -3.57 7.72 3.34
C SER A 98 -2.79 6.87 2.33
N GLN A 99 -2.70 7.31 1.06
CA GLN A 99 -1.90 6.65 0.03
C GLN A 99 -0.43 6.70 0.37
N TYR A 100 0.08 7.91 0.66
CA TYR A 100 1.47 8.12 1.01
C TYR A 100 1.84 7.37 2.28
N ALA A 101 0.96 7.41 3.30
CA ALA A 101 1.15 6.67 4.54
C ALA A 101 1.32 5.15 4.33
N MET A 102 0.56 4.55 3.41
CA MET A 102 0.66 3.11 3.15
C MET A 102 1.81 2.75 2.22
N LEU A 103 2.18 3.65 1.30
CA LEU A 103 3.32 3.44 0.41
C LEU A 103 4.67 3.64 1.14
N TYR A 104 4.72 4.57 2.09
CA TYR A 104 5.89 4.87 2.91
C TYR A 104 6.63 3.64 3.47
N PRO A 105 6.00 2.69 4.20
CA PRO A 105 6.69 1.53 4.75
C PRO A 105 7.29 0.61 3.68
N ALA A 106 6.64 0.49 2.51
CA ALA A 106 7.22 -0.24 1.38
C ALA A 106 8.49 0.46 0.87
N LEU A 107 8.42 1.78 0.65
CA LEU A 107 9.55 2.56 0.16
C LEU A 107 10.70 2.62 1.17
N ARG A 108 10.44 2.61 2.48
CA ARG A 108 11.52 2.51 3.48
C ARG A 108 12.42 1.30 3.26
N LEU A 109 11.87 0.19 2.76
CA LEU A 109 12.63 -1.04 2.52
C LEU A 109 13.41 -1.00 1.20
N ILE A 110 12.84 -0.39 0.15
CA ILE A 110 13.39 -0.50 -1.22
C ILE A 110 13.96 0.81 -1.79
N LYS A 111 13.54 1.97 -1.27
CA LYS A 111 13.87 3.33 -1.71
C LYS A 111 13.83 4.33 -0.53
N PRO A 112 14.75 4.22 0.44
CA PRO A 112 14.70 5.02 1.67
C PRO A 112 14.64 6.54 1.43
N ASP A 113 15.37 7.05 0.43
CA ASP A 113 15.41 8.49 0.12
C ASP A 113 14.03 9.03 -0.30
N ILE A 114 13.29 8.27 -1.12
CA ILE A 114 11.93 8.64 -1.53
C ILE A 114 10.98 8.55 -0.32
N ALA A 115 11.15 7.53 0.51
CA ALA A 115 10.32 7.36 1.70
C ALA A 115 10.46 8.55 2.66
N GLU A 116 11.68 9.02 2.90
CA GLU A 116 11.93 10.19 3.76
C GLU A 116 11.32 11.46 3.17
N GLN A 117 11.49 11.70 1.86
CA GLN A 117 10.85 12.83 1.20
C GLN A 117 9.32 12.77 1.33
N MET A 118 8.72 11.60 1.12
CA MET A 118 7.27 11.39 1.23
C MET A 118 6.77 11.64 2.65
N LEU A 119 7.51 11.17 3.66
CA LEU A 119 7.21 11.43 5.06
C LEU A 119 7.19 12.93 5.36
N GLN A 120 8.25 13.63 5.00
CA GLN A 120 8.43 15.06 5.31
C GLN A 120 7.50 15.97 4.50
N GLN A 121 7.20 15.62 3.26
CA GLN A 121 6.46 16.50 2.34
C GLN A 121 4.95 16.22 2.32
N LYS A 122 4.52 14.99 2.58
CA LYS A 122 3.11 14.59 2.39
C LYS A 122 2.43 14.05 3.64
N ILE A 123 3.15 13.39 4.54
CA ILE A 123 2.53 12.75 5.71
C ILE A 123 2.58 13.67 6.93
N LEU A 124 3.77 14.12 7.34
CA LEU A 124 3.93 14.94 8.55
C LEU A 124 3.27 16.32 8.47
N PRO A 125 3.27 17.04 7.32
CA PRO A 125 2.63 18.35 7.24
C PRO A 125 1.11 18.31 7.47
N GLN A 126 0.49 17.15 7.24
CA GLN A 126 -0.94 16.97 7.47
C GLN A 126 -1.27 16.67 8.93
N TYR A 127 -0.27 16.37 9.76
CA TYR A 127 -0.46 16.12 11.17
C TYR A 127 -0.52 17.42 11.96
N ASN A 128 -1.67 17.69 12.56
CA ASN A 128 -1.89 18.86 13.39
C ASN A 128 -2.70 18.48 14.63
N GLN A 129 -2.19 18.80 15.83
CA GLN A 129 -2.90 18.61 17.10
C GLN A 129 -3.47 17.18 17.31
N GLY A 130 -2.73 16.15 16.93
CA GLY A 130 -3.14 14.75 17.16
C GLY A 130 -3.92 14.11 16.02
N VAL A 131 -4.14 14.81 14.91
CA VAL A 131 -4.91 14.32 13.77
C VAL A 131 -4.21 14.62 12.44
N TRP A 132 -4.27 13.67 11.50
CA TRP A 132 -3.91 13.85 10.09
C TRP A 132 -5.11 14.34 9.28
N ASP A 133 -4.94 15.34 8.43
CA ASP A 133 -6.03 16.01 7.71
C ASP A 133 -7.07 16.58 8.70
N ASP A 134 -8.33 16.11 8.67
CA ASP A 134 -9.40 16.52 9.56
C ASP A 134 -9.86 15.42 10.53
N LYS A 135 -10.60 15.81 11.58
CA LYS A 135 -11.08 14.89 12.63
C LYS A 135 -12.07 13.83 12.13
N SER A 136 -12.73 14.06 11.00
CA SER A 136 -13.65 13.10 10.37
C SER A 136 -12.95 12.11 9.44
N ALA A 137 -11.67 12.36 9.09
CA ALA A 137 -10.87 11.53 8.21
C ALA A 137 -10.39 10.23 8.87
N TYR A 138 -11.28 9.49 9.54
CA TYR A 138 -11.01 8.25 10.28
C TYR A 138 -10.11 7.29 9.51
N TYR A 139 -10.38 7.11 8.21
CA TYR A 139 -9.58 6.26 7.34
C TYR A 139 -8.12 6.73 7.26
N THR A 140 -7.88 8.01 6.98
CA THR A 140 -6.53 8.58 6.97
C THR A 140 -5.87 8.49 8.34
N GLN A 141 -6.57 8.81 9.43
CA GLN A 141 -6.00 8.77 10.79
C GLN A 141 -5.35 7.41 11.08
N ASN A 142 -6.11 6.34 10.85
CA ASN A 142 -5.65 4.98 11.14
C ASN A 142 -4.49 4.58 10.23
N LEU A 143 -4.57 4.90 8.94
CA LEU A 143 -3.53 4.50 8.00
C LEU A 143 -2.25 5.30 8.18
N ALA A 144 -2.33 6.60 8.47
CA ALA A 144 -1.15 7.40 8.78
C ALA A 144 -0.44 6.87 10.02
N TRP A 145 -1.18 6.60 11.10
CA TRP A 145 -0.63 6.04 12.33
C TRP A 145 0.03 4.66 12.10
N LEU A 146 -0.66 3.74 11.41
CA LEU A 146 -0.13 2.41 11.07
C LEU A 146 1.06 2.47 10.10
N GLY A 147 1.05 3.42 9.18
CA GLY A 147 2.04 3.57 8.12
C GLY A 147 3.40 4.02 8.64
N ILE A 148 3.43 5.00 9.55
CA ILE A 148 4.68 5.55 10.08
C ILE A 148 5.33 4.69 11.17
N MET A 149 4.58 3.71 11.66
CA MET A 149 5.01 2.82 12.73
C MET A 149 6.25 2.01 12.33
N PRO A 150 7.30 1.91 13.17
CA PRO A 150 8.44 1.04 12.89
C PRO A 150 8.05 -0.44 12.92
N PHE A 151 8.59 -1.27 12.02
CA PHE A 151 8.31 -2.72 12.02
C PHE A 151 8.68 -3.44 13.34
N SER A 152 9.56 -2.84 14.15
CA SER A 152 10.01 -3.36 15.43
C SER A 152 9.06 -3.08 16.61
N VAL A 153 8.03 -2.26 16.42
CA VAL A 153 7.10 -1.87 17.49
C VAL A 153 6.15 -3.00 17.90
N VAL A 154 5.88 -3.92 16.98
CA VAL A 154 5.09 -5.14 17.19
C VAL A 154 6.06 -6.29 17.02
N THR A 155 6.22 -7.06 18.09
CA THR A 155 7.13 -8.21 18.12
C THR A 155 6.46 -9.40 17.41
N PRO A 156 7.15 -10.08 16.47
CA PRO A 156 6.60 -11.26 15.79
C PRO A 156 6.18 -12.38 16.75
N GLN A 157 6.73 -12.41 17.97
CA GLN A 157 6.31 -13.33 19.04
C GLN A 157 4.80 -13.26 19.35
N LEU A 158 4.12 -12.14 19.07
CA LEU A 158 2.67 -12.03 19.22
C LEU A 158 1.89 -12.91 18.21
N LEU A 159 2.55 -13.41 17.16
CA LEU A 159 2.00 -14.36 16.21
C LEU A 159 2.28 -15.82 16.58
N GLU A 160 3.13 -16.07 17.57
CA GLU A 160 3.38 -17.43 18.04
C GLU A 160 2.14 -17.90 18.81
N PRO A 161 1.48 -19.00 18.40
CA PRO A 161 0.45 -19.58 19.23
C PRO A 161 1.10 -19.97 20.57
N ASN A 162 0.52 -19.52 21.69
CA ASN A 162 0.93 -19.93 23.04
C ASN A 162 0.83 -21.45 23.17
N LEU A 163 1.88 -22.18 22.77
CA LEU A 163 2.00 -23.62 22.95
C LEU A 163 2.58 -23.90 24.33
N THR A 164 1.76 -23.67 25.34
CA THR A 164 1.89 -24.33 26.64
C THR A 164 0.51 -24.86 27.01
N ILE A 165 0.19 -26.02 26.44
CA ILE A 165 -0.66 -26.98 27.13
C ILE A 165 0.33 -27.99 27.67
N ASP A 166 0.72 -27.81 28.94
CA ASP A 166 1.38 -28.88 29.68
C ASP A 166 0.40 -30.07 29.68
N ALA A 167 0.81 -31.15 29.03
CA ALA A 167 0.14 -32.43 29.15
C ALA A 167 0.56 -33.03 30.49
N GLU A 168 -0.27 -32.86 31.51
CA GLU A 168 -0.34 -33.76 32.67
C GLU A 168 -1.34 -34.89 32.42
#